data_AF-A0A833EB70-F1
#
_entry.id   AF-A0A833EB70-F1
#
_cell.length_a   1.000
_cell.length_b   1.000
_cell.length_c   1.000
_cell.angle_alpha   90.00
_cell.angle_beta   90.00
_cell.angle_gamma   90.00
#
_symmetry.space_group_name_H-M   'P 1'
#
loop_
_entity.id
_entity.type
_entity.pdbx_description
1 polymer ?
#
loop_
_entity_poly.entity_id
_entity_poly.type
_entity_poly.pdbx_seq_one_letter_code
_entity_poly.pdbx_strand_id
1 'polypeptide(L)'
;MSGVKTRFIVLVDNRGGNYKPCDRTALVNLLRDNIAGLNDVRLIDVRVASRHIEFDLLVYSSFVSLCLVLDFLENNVGLVLEVRYVDGGEERGIIGETLAEAVKLFNEERFWEFHEVLEPLWRMSKDD
;
A
#
# COMPACT_ATOMS: atom_id res chain seq x y z
N MET A 1 7.02 20.07 -12.93
CA MET A 1 6.90 20.46 -11.52
C MET A 1 7.52 19.35 -10.69
N SER A 2 8.68 19.59 -10.07
CA SER A 2 9.33 18.64 -9.17
C SER A 2 8.85 18.93 -7.73
N GLY A 3 7.64 18.49 -7.42
CA GLY A 3 7.15 18.45 -6.04
C GLY A 3 7.70 17.24 -5.29
N VAL A 4 7.66 17.27 -3.96
CA VAL A 4 8.04 16.13 -3.12
C VAL A 4 7.14 14.95 -3.47
N LYS A 5 7.77 13.84 -3.86
CA LYS A 5 7.09 12.60 -4.23
C LYS A 5 6.92 11.75 -2.97
N THR A 6 5.68 11.56 -2.56
CA THR A 6 5.31 10.74 -1.40
C THR A 6 4.55 9.50 -1.84
N ARG A 7 4.95 8.32 -1.33
CA ARG A 7 4.24 7.07 -1.58
C ARG A 7 3.35 6.72 -0.38
N PHE A 8 2.15 6.25 -0.67
CA PHE A 8 1.19 5.79 0.32
C PHE A 8 0.70 4.38 -0.03
N ILE A 9 0.45 3.58 0.99
CA ILE A 9 -0.32 2.33 0.85
C ILE A 9 -1.62 2.51 1.60
N VAL A 10 -2.73 2.38 0.88
CA VAL A 10 -4.08 2.48 1.43
C VAL A 10 -4.66 1.08 1.52
N LEU A 11 -5.05 0.66 2.72
CA LEU A 11 -5.74 -0.60 2.95
C LEU A 11 -7.24 -0.36 3.01
N VAL A 12 -7.98 -1.01 2.13
CA VAL A 12 -9.45 -0.98 2.08
C VAL A 12 -10.00 -2.33 2.52
N ASP A 13 -11.07 -2.35 3.31
CA ASP A 13 -11.66 -3.58 3.83
C ASP A 13 -12.16 -4.52 2.72
N ASN A 14 -11.81 -5.81 2.84
CA ASN A 14 -12.30 -6.87 1.97
C ASN A 14 -12.75 -8.10 2.76
N ARG A 15 -13.01 -7.99 4.07
CA ARG A 15 -13.41 -9.14 4.91
C ARG A 15 -14.70 -9.81 4.46
N GLY A 16 -15.56 -9.09 3.72
CA GLY A 16 -16.75 -9.65 3.09
C GLY A 16 -16.45 -10.56 1.89
N GLY A 17 -15.22 -10.56 1.37
CA GLY A 17 -14.82 -11.35 0.20
C GLY A 17 -15.42 -10.84 -1.12
N ASN A 18 -15.78 -9.55 -1.18
CA ASN A 18 -16.41 -8.93 -2.34
C ASN A 18 -15.46 -8.86 -3.54
N TYR A 19 -14.16 -8.79 -3.28
CA TYR A 19 -13.12 -8.76 -4.30
C TYR A 19 -12.17 -9.95 -4.16
N LYS A 20 -11.72 -10.46 -5.30
CA LYS A 20 -10.76 -11.55 -5.44
C LYS A 20 -9.54 -11.09 -6.26
N PRO A 21 -8.42 -11.84 -6.24
CA PRO A 21 -7.25 -11.50 -7.05
C PRO A 21 -7.55 -11.28 -8.55
N CYS A 22 -8.54 -11.96 -9.11
CA CYS A 22 -8.97 -11.77 -10.50
C CYS A 22 -9.59 -10.39 -10.78
N ASP A 23 -10.12 -9.70 -9.77
CA ASP A 23 -10.78 -8.40 -9.89
C ASP A 23 -9.78 -7.24 -9.91
N ARG A 24 -8.48 -7.53 -9.72
CA ARG A 24 -7.39 -6.52 -9.70
C ARG A 24 -7.45 -5.58 -10.89
N THR A 25 -7.60 -6.11 -12.11
CA THR A 25 -7.61 -5.28 -13.33
C THR A 25 -8.80 -4.32 -13.34
N ALA A 26 -9.96 -4.76 -12.88
CA ALA A 26 -11.16 -3.91 -12.78
C ALA A 26 -10.96 -2.79 -11.76
N LEU A 27 -10.39 -3.10 -10.59
CA LEU A 27 -10.08 -2.12 -9.54
C LEU A 27 -9.03 -1.08 -10.00
N VAL A 28 -7.99 -1.53 -10.72
CA VAL A 28 -6.98 -0.65 -11.30
C VAL A 28 -7.62 0.34 -12.26
N ASN A 29 -8.48 -0.13 -13.17
CA ASN A 29 -9.14 0.72 -14.14
C ASN A 29 -10.14 1.68 -13.46
N LEU A 30 -10.95 1.16 -12.53
CA LEU A 30 -11.89 1.95 -11.74
C LEU A 30 -11.22 3.15 -11.08
N LEU A 31 -10.09 2.92 -10.40
CA LEU A 31 -9.39 4.00 -9.72
C LEU A 31 -8.69 4.93 -10.71
N ARG A 32 -8.04 4.41 -11.77
CA ARG A 32 -7.38 5.24 -12.80
C ARG A 32 -8.35 6.18 -13.49
N ASP A 33 -9.53 5.71 -13.84
CA ASP A 33 -10.56 6.51 -14.49
C ASP A 33 -11.05 7.63 -13.55
N ASN A 34 -11.14 7.34 -12.25
CA ASN A 34 -11.54 8.34 -11.25
C ASN A 34 -10.46 9.40 -10.99
N ILE A 35 -9.19 9.00 -10.96
CA ILE A 35 -8.07 9.92 -10.69
C ILE A 35 -7.50 10.58 -11.95
N ALA A 36 -8.06 10.35 -13.14
CA ALA A 36 -7.52 10.87 -14.39
C ALA A 36 -7.40 12.41 -14.43
N GLY A 37 -8.24 13.12 -13.67
CA GLY A 37 -8.16 14.57 -13.49
C GLY A 37 -7.16 15.04 -12.42
N LEU A 38 -6.64 14.14 -11.59
CA LEU A 38 -5.72 14.43 -10.50
C LEU A 38 -4.28 14.29 -11.01
N ASN A 39 -3.73 15.39 -11.56
CA ASN A 39 -2.40 15.40 -12.17
C ASN A 39 -1.24 15.10 -11.20
N ASP A 40 -1.49 15.15 -9.88
CA ASP A 40 -0.51 14.93 -8.83
C ASP A 40 -0.67 13.59 -8.10
N VAL A 41 -1.55 12.69 -8.56
CA VAL A 41 -1.71 11.32 -8.02
C VAL A 41 -1.47 10.28 -9.11
N ARG A 42 -0.75 9.21 -8.78
CA ARG A 42 -0.59 8.03 -9.65
C ARG A 42 -0.79 6.75 -8.87
N LEU A 43 -1.56 5.84 -9.45
CA LEU A 43 -1.68 4.46 -8.99
C LEU A 43 -0.49 3.62 -9.48
N ILE A 44 0.30 3.10 -8.55
CA ILE A 44 1.44 2.20 -8.82
C ILE A 44 0.93 0.76 -8.99
N ASP A 45 0.23 0.25 -7.99
CA ASP A 45 -0.24 -1.14 -7.95
C ASP A 45 -1.54 -1.27 -7.15
N VAL A 46 -2.26 -2.36 -7.40
CA VAL A 46 -3.39 -2.81 -6.57
C VAL A 46 -3.19 -4.28 -6.26
N ARG A 47 -3.36 -4.65 -4.99
CA ARG A 47 -3.30 -6.06 -4.55
C ARG A 47 -4.57 -6.40 -3.78
N VAL A 48 -5.19 -7.51 -4.13
CA VAL A 48 -6.42 -7.97 -3.48
C VAL A 48 -6.06 -9.14 -2.59
N ALA A 49 -6.03 -8.89 -1.29
CA ALA A 49 -5.87 -9.90 -0.25
C ALA A 49 -7.24 -10.38 0.22
N SER A 50 -7.26 -11.45 1.03
CA SER A 50 -8.49 -12.04 1.55
C SER A 50 -9.25 -11.12 2.50
N ARG A 51 -8.56 -10.22 3.21
CA ARG A 51 -9.14 -9.34 4.24
C ARG A 51 -9.03 -7.85 3.91
N HIS A 52 -8.23 -7.48 2.92
CA HIS A 52 -8.05 -6.10 2.50
C HIS A 52 -7.67 -5.99 1.01
N ILE A 53 -7.74 -4.77 0.49
CA ILE A 53 -7.19 -4.40 -0.81
C ILE A 53 -6.13 -3.33 -0.55
N GLU A 54 -4.92 -3.54 -1.07
CA GLU A 54 -3.84 -2.56 -1.04
C GLU A 54 -3.92 -1.71 -2.30
N PHE A 55 -4.04 -0.39 -2.14
CA PHE A 55 -3.82 0.57 -3.21
C PHE A 55 -2.50 1.30 -2.96
N ASP A 56 -1.54 1.10 -3.85
CA ASP A 56 -0.22 1.72 -3.78
C ASP A 56 -0.22 3.00 -4.61
N LEU A 57 -0.18 4.14 -3.93
CA LEU A 57 -0.39 5.45 -4.48
C LEU A 57 0.87 6.29 -4.40
N LEU A 58 1.03 7.15 -5.39
CA LEU A 58 2.09 8.12 -5.43
C LEU A 58 1.52 9.53 -5.59
N VAL A 59 1.86 10.41 -4.66
CA VAL A 59 1.33 11.77 -4.54
C VAL A 59 2.48 12.77 -4.62
N TYR A 60 2.37 13.78 -5.48
CA TYR A 60 3.49 14.66 -5.84
C TYR A 60 3.42 16.08 -5.27
N SER A 61 2.26 16.55 -4.79
CA SER A 61 2.11 17.98 -4.48
C SER A 61 1.18 18.27 -3.32
N SER A 62 -0.02 17.67 -3.27
CA SER A 62 -1.03 18.01 -2.26
C SER A 62 -1.68 16.80 -1.61
N PHE A 63 -1.88 16.88 -0.30
CA PHE A 63 -2.71 15.92 0.44
C PHE A 63 -4.19 16.00 0.07
N VAL A 64 -4.64 17.10 -0.56
CA VAL A 64 -6.04 17.26 -1.00
C VAL A 64 -6.42 16.17 -2.00
N SER A 65 -5.56 15.89 -2.98
CA SER A 65 -5.83 14.85 -3.97
C SER A 65 -5.83 13.45 -3.35
N LEU A 66 -5.04 13.22 -2.29
CA LEU A 66 -5.13 11.97 -1.52
C LEU A 66 -6.49 11.84 -0.84
N CYS A 67 -7.00 12.89 -0.17
CA CYS A 67 -8.31 12.85 0.47
C CYS A 67 -9.43 12.51 -0.54
N LEU A 68 -9.41 13.11 -1.73
CA LEU A 68 -10.39 12.79 -2.78
C LEU A 68 -10.35 11.31 -3.20
N VAL A 69 -9.15 10.72 -3.25
CA VAL A 69 -9.00 9.29 -3.51
C VAL A 69 -9.54 8.44 -2.37
N LEU A 70 -9.26 8.81 -1.12
CA LEU A 70 -9.79 8.09 0.05
C LEU A 70 -11.32 8.14 0.08
N ASP A 71 -11.91 9.32 -0.13
CA ASP A 71 -13.36 9.49 -0.22
C ASP A 71 -13.95 8.62 -1.34
N PHE A 72 -13.31 8.57 -2.52
CA PHE A 72 -13.74 7.71 -3.61
C PHE A 72 -13.72 6.23 -3.21
N LEU A 73 -12.62 5.76 -2.60
CA LEU A 73 -12.47 4.37 -2.16
C LEU A 73 -13.53 3.99 -1.12
N GLU A 74 -13.79 4.86 -0.12
CA GLU A 74 -14.82 4.63 0.90
C GLU A 74 -16.22 4.51 0.30
N ASN A 75 -16.54 5.33 -0.70
CA ASN A 75 -17.88 5.36 -1.30
C ASN A 75 -18.11 4.25 -2.35
N ASN A 76 -17.05 3.70 -2.96
CA ASN A 76 -17.19 2.82 -4.14
C ASN A 76 -16.54 1.44 -3.98
N VAL A 77 -15.59 1.27 -3.07
CA VAL A 77 -14.83 0.02 -2.91
C VAL A 77 -15.10 -0.60 -1.54
N GLY A 78 -14.88 0.14 -0.47
CA GLY A 78 -15.05 -0.34 0.90
C GLY A 78 -14.44 0.61 1.94
N LEU A 79 -14.62 0.31 3.23
CA LEU A 79 -14.09 1.11 4.32
C LEU A 79 -12.55 1.20 4.25
N VAL A 80 -11.99 2.41 4.31
CA VAL A 80 -10.54 2.59 4.46
C VAL A 80 -10.14 2.20 5.88
N LEU A 81 -9.29 1.18 6.00
CA LEU A 81 -8.80 0.65 7.28
C LEU A 81 -7.52 1.35 7.74
N GLU A 82 -6.61 1.63 6.81
CA GLU A 82 -5.29 2.19 7.11
C GLU A 82 -4.80 3.02 5.92
N VAL A 83 -4.15 4.14 6.20
CA VAL A 83 -3.38 4.93 5.22
C VAL A 83 -1.97 5.04 5.74
N ARG A 84 -1.05 4.33 5.10
CA ARG A 84 0.35 4.29 5.49
C ARG A 84 1.18 5.17 4.61
N TYR A 85 2.02 6.00 5.23
CA TYR A 85 3.11 6.69 4.56
C TYR A 85 4.31 5.74 4.39
N VAL A 86 4.82 5.65 3.17
CA VAL A 86 6.01 4.87 2.84
C VAL A 86 7.22 5.80 2.87
N ASP A 87 7.90 5.82 4.02
CA ASP A 87 9.21 6.43 4.22
C ASP A 87 10.28 5.34 4.27
N GLY A 88 11.39 5.59 3.57
CA GLY A 88 12.54 4.68 3.51
C GLY A 88 13.37 4.69 4.79
N GLY A 89 12.72 4.50 5.95
CA GLY A 89 13.32 4.50 7.27
C GLY A 89 13.77 3.10 7.68
N GLU A 90 15.08 2.84 7.61
CA GLU A 90 15.70 1.61 8.10
C GLU A 90 15.84 1.63 9.63
N GLU A 91 14.78 1.27 10.35
CA GLU A 91 14.93 0.95 11.78
C GLU A 91 15.42 -0.49 11.96
N ARG A 92 16.57 -0.61 12.63
CA ARG A 92 17.19 -1.91 12.95
C ARG A 92 16.51 -2.48 14.21
N GLY A 93 15.68 -3.50 14.02
CA GLY A 93 15.09 -4.28 15.11
C GLY A 93 16.00 -5.40 15.62
N ILE A 94 15.63 -5.99 16.75
CA ILE A 94 16.22 -7.25 17.24
C ILE A 94 15.79 -8.37 16.28
N ILE A 95 16.74 -9.14 15.73
CA ILE A 95 16.50 -10.17 14.69
C ILE A 95 15.28 -11.05 14.98
N GLY A 96 15.18 -11.57 16.21
CA GLY A 96 14.07 -12.45 16.60
C GLY A 96 12.70 -11.77 16.54
N GLU A 97 12.63 -10.51 16.96
CA GLU A 97 11.40 -9.71 16.92
C GLU A 97 11.04 -9.33 15.48
N THR A 98 12.04 -8.95 14.68
CA THR A 98 11.89 -8.64 13.25
C THR A 98 11.35 -9.85 12.46
N LEU A 99 11.86 -11.06 12.73
CA LEU A 99 11.36 -12.28 12.08
C LEU A 99 9.94 -12.62 12.50
N ALA A 100 9.59 -12.44 13.78
CA ALA A 100 8.23 -12.68 14.26
C ALA A 100 7.22 -11.73 13.59
N GLU A 101 7.57 -10.44 13.48
CA GLU A 101 6.73 -9.46 12.78
C GLU A 101 6.63 -9.75 11.28
N ALA A 102 7.74 -10.13 10.63
CA ALA A 102 7.71 -10.52 9.22
C ALA A 102 6.74 -11.70 8.97
N VAL A 103 6.80 -12.75 9.80
CA VAL A 103 5.87 -13.91 9.67
C VAL A 103 4.42 -13.46 9.83
N LYS A 104 4.14 -12.58 10.78
CA LYS A 104 2.79 -12.03 10.98
C LYS A 104 2.32 -11.25 9.74
N LEU A 105 3.13 -10.32 9.23
CA LEU A 105 2.80 -9.53 8.04
C LEU A 105 2.57 -10.40 6.80
N PHE A 106 3.39 -11.45 6.62
CA PHE A 106 3.21 -12.41 5.54
C PHE A 106 1.86 -13.14 5.63
N ASN A 107 1.49 -13.61 6.84
CA ASN A 107 0.22 -14.30 7.07
C ASN A 107 -0.99 -13.37 6.94
N GLU A 108 -0.80 -12.08 7.18
CA GLU A 108 -1.81 -11.04 6.95
C GLU A 108 -1.87 -10.61 5.48
N GLU A 109 -1.09 -11.23 4.57
CA GLU A 109 -0.99 -10.87 3.15
C GLU A 109 -0.49 -9.44 2.89
N ARG A 110 0.22 -8.85 3.86
CA ARG A 110 0.84 -7.50 3.81
C ARG A 110 2.25 -7.57 3.25
N PHE A 111 2.38 -8.10 2.04
CA PHE A 111 3.68 -8.50 1.48
C PHE A 111 4.67 -7.35 1.26
N TRP A 112 4.19 -6.13 1.03
CA TRP A 112 5.11 -4.99 0.93
C TRP A 112 5.77 -4.68 2.27
N GLU A 113 5.01 -4.70 3.36
CA GLU A 113 5.55 -4.41 4.70
C GLU A 113 6.45 -5.54 5.19
N PHE A 114 6.06 -6.78 4.89
CA PHE A 114 6.92 -7.95 5.07
C PHE A 114 8.29 -7.74 4.41
N HIS A 115 8.31 -7.24 3.16
CA HIS A 115 9.55 -6.93 2.45
C HIS A 115 10.37 -5.87 3.19
N GLU A 116 9.76 -4.75 3.57
CA GLU A 116 10.49 -3.66 4.25
C GLU A 116 11.07 -4.09 5.60
N VAL A 117 10.33 -4.86 6.39
CA VAL A 117 10.78 -5.34 7.71
C VAL A 117 11.98 -6.28 7.58
N LEU A 118 12.05 -7.08 6.51
CA LEU A 118 13.16 -8.00 6.27
C LEU A 118 14.36 -7.36 5.57
N GLU A 119 14.18 -6.26 4.85
CA GLU A 119 15.23 -5.67 4.03
C GLU A 119 16.50 -5.29 4.83
N PRO A 120 16.42 -4.69 6.04
CA PRO A 120 17.60 -4.43 6.85
C PRO A 120 18.39 -5.69 7.22
N LEU A 121 17.69 -6.78 7.56
CA LEU A 121 18.34 -8.06 7.88
C LEU A 121 19.04 -8.66 6.67
N TRP A 122 18.40 -8.60 5.50
CA TRP A 122 19.00 -9.08 4.25
C TRP A 122 20.25 -8.28 3.87
N ARG A 123 20.25 -6.96 4.06
CA ARG A 123 21.43 -6.14 3.79
C ARG A 123 22.60 -6.47 4.70
N MET A 124 22.33 -6.92 5.93
CA MET A 124 23.36 -7.40 6.87
C MET A 124 23.91 -8.78 6.51
N SER A 125 23.17 -9.59 5.76
CA SER A 125 23.60 -10.94 5.36
C SER A 125 24.43 -10.96 4.07
N LYS A 126 24.97 -9.82 3.63
CA LYS A 126 25.92 -9.80 2.53
C LYS A 126 27.23 -10.42 3.04
N ASP A 127 27.65 -11.50 2.37
CA ASP A 127 28.99 -12.07 2.55
C ASP A 127 30.06 -11.01 2.21
N ASP A 128 31.14 -10.98 2.98
CA ASP A 128 32.40 -10.30 2.62
C ASP A 128 33.04 -10.95 1.38
#